data_AF-A0A7X9F7J3-F1
#
_entry.id   AF-A0A7X9F7J3-F1
#
_cell.length_a   1.000
_cell.length_b   1.000
_cell.length_c   1.000
_cell.angle_alpha   90.00
_cell.angle_beta   90.00
_cell.angle_gamma   90.00
#
_symmetry.space_group_name_H-M   'P 1'
#
loop_
_entity.id
_entity.type
_entity.pdbx_description
1 polymer ?
#
loop_
_entity_poly.entity_id
_entity_poly.type
_entity_poly.pdbx_seq_one_letter_code
_entity_poly.pdbx_strand_id
1 'polypeptide(L)'
;MKCFLEFLADHLYDRYKDAIGRQCIVFPNRRAGLFFLKYLSSVIEKPVWSPAVITINELFGNLSHLLKAENELLVFELYKAYRELNSKAE
;
A
#
# COMPACT_ATOMS: atom_id res chain seq x y z
N MET A 1 13.89 -23.91 -0.09
CA MET A 1 14.23 -22.56 -0.59
C MET A 1 13.14 -21.63 -0.09
N LYS A 2 13.48 -20.61 0.71
CA LYS A 2 12.47 -19.68 1.22
C LYS A 2 12.00 -18.74 0.11
N CYS A 3 10.72 -18.39 0.11
CA CYS A 3 10.21 -17.34 -0.78
C CYS A 3 10.77 -15.98 -0.34
N PHE A 4 10.84 -15.01 -1.26
CA PHE A 4 11.40 -13.69 -0.97
C PHE A 4 10.76 -13.00 0.24
N LEU A 5 9.43 -13.02 0.35
CA LEU A 5 8.70 -12.39 1.46
C LEU A 5 8.92 -13.08 2.80
N GLU A 6 9.17 -14.39 2.78
CA GLU A 6 9.50 -15.17 3.97
C GLU A 6 10.90 -14.81 4.47
N PHE A 7 11.89 -14.80 3.57
CA PHE A 7 13.23 -14.32 3.88
C PHE A 7 13.23 -12.87 4.39
N LEU A 8 12.43 -12.00 3.78
CA LEU A 8 12.29 -10.61 4.21
C LEU A 8 11.73 -10.53 5.64
N ALA A 9 10.72 -11.36 5.96
CA ALA A 9 10.13 -11.40 7.30
C ALA A 9 11.14 -11.82 8.37
N ASP A 10 11.91 -12.87 8.11
CA ASP A 10 13.01 -13.30 8.99
C ASP A 10 14.01 -12.17 9.21
N HIS A 11 14.52 -11.60 8.11
CA HIS A 11 15.57 -10.59 8.16
C HIS A 11 15.12 -9.30 8.87
N LEU A 12 13.88 -8.86 8.64
CA LEU A 12 13.33 -7.68 9.31
C LEU A 12 13.05 -7.94 10.79
N TYR A 13 12.52 -9.12 11.14
CA TYR A 13 12.31 -9.47 12.54
C TYR A 13 13.64 -9.59 13.28
N ASP A 14 14.66 -10.20 12.69
CA ASP A 14 15.99 -10.29 13.32
C ASP A 14 16.67 -8.95 13.53
N ARG A 15 16.50 -8.01 12.58
CA ARG A 15 17.08 -6.67 12.70
C ARG A 15 16.34 -5.79 13.71
N TYR A 16 15.01 -5.82 13.75
CA TYR A 16 14.22 -4.84 14.52
C TYR A 16 13.54 -5.42 15.76
N LYS A 17 13.30 -6.74 15.82
CA LYS A 17 12.61 -7.46 16.91
C LYS A 17 11.38 -6.66 17.40
N ASP A 18 11.43 -6.15 18.62
CA ASP A 18 10.32 -5.45 19.30
C ASP A 18 9.99 -4.10 18.67
N ALA A 19 10.98 -3.50 17.98
CA ALA A 19 10.84 -2.22 17.31
C ALA A 19 10.29 -2.36 15.89
N ILE A 20 9.92 -3.57 15.43
CA ILE A 20 9.39 -3.77 14.07
C ILE A 20 8.11 -2.96 13.82
N GLY A 21 7.28 -2.76 14.84
CA GLY A 21 6.08 -1.93 14.75
C GLY A 21 6.35 -0.45 14.41
N ARG A 22 7.60 0.03 14.57
CA ARG A 22 8.01 1.39 14.19
C ARG A 22 8.43 1.50 12.72
N GLN A 23 8.44 0.39 11.99
CA GLN A 23 8.80 0.36 10.58
C GLN A 23 7.56 0.51 9.70
N CYS A 24 7.74 1.18 8.56
CA CYS A 24 6.77 1.22 7.48
C CYS A 24 7.33 0.44 6.30
N ILE A 25 6.62 -0.61 5.89
CA ILE A 25 7.03 -1.50 4.81
C ILE A 25 6.16 -1.20 3.61
N VAL A 26 6.80 -0.88 2.49
CA VAL A 26 6.14 -0.41 1.27
C VAL A 26 6.22 -1.48 0.20
N PHE A 27 5.06 -1.89 -0.33
CA PHE A 27 4.96 -2.89 -1.40
C PHE A 27 4.31 -2.32 -2.67
N PRO A 28 4.53 -2.94 -3.83
CA PRO A 28 3.87 -2.50 -5.07
C PRO A 28 2.35 -2.80 -5.08
N ASN A 29 1.87 -3.75 -4.28
CA ASN A 29 0.46 -4.09 -4.19
C ASN A 29 0.09 -4.63 -2.80
N ARG A 30 -1.21 -4.66 -2.50
CA ARG A 30 -1.77 -5.13 -1.22
C ARG A 30 -1.50 -6.60 -0.92
N ARG A 31 -1.46 -7.45 -1.95
CA ARG A 31 -1.30 -8.90 -1.76
C ARG A 31 0.06 -9.23 -1.17
N ALA A 32 1.13 -8.58 -1.65
CA ALA A 32 2.47 -8.76 -1.09
C ALA A 32 2.52 -8.42 0.41
N GLY A 33 1.84 -7.34 0.82
CA GLY A 33 1.71 -6.98 2.23
C GLY A 33 0.99 -8.04 3.07
N LEU A 34 -0.12 -8.57 2.57
CA LEU A 34 -0.87 -9.64 3.25
C LEU A 34 -0.02 -10.91 3.43
N PHE A 35 0.68 -11.35 2.37
CA PHE A 35 1.57 -12.50 2.46
C PHE A 35 2.75 -12.25 3.39
N PHE A 36 3.36 -11.06 3.32
CA PHE A 36 4.43 -10.67 4.24
C PHE A 36 3.97 -10.75 5.71
N LEU A 37 2.81 -10.18 6.06
CA LEU A 37 2.28 -10.24 7.42
C LEU A 37 2.03 -11.68 7.88
N LYS A 38 1.55 -12.55 6.99
CA LYS A 38 1.41 -13.99 7.27
C LYS A 38 2.76 -14.62 7.59
N TYR A 39 3.79 -14.38 6.79
CA TYR A 39 5.13 -14.90 7.08
C TYR A 39 5.70 -14.31 8.38
N LEU A 40 5.54 -13.00 8.60
CA LEU A 40 6.00 -12.34 9.81
C LEU A 40 5.35 -12.93 11.06
N SER A 41 4.03 -13.21 11.03
CA SER A 41 3.34 -13.86 12.15
C SER A 41 3.86 -15.26 12.48
N SER A 42 4.48 -15.95 11.52
CA SER A 42 5.07 -17.29 11.74
C SER A 42 6.45 -17.26 12.39
N VAL A 43 7.12 -16.10 12.41
CA VAL A 43 8.49 -15.90 12.93
C VAL A 43 8.48 -15.13 14.24
N ILE A 44 7.43 -14.37 14.52
CA ILE A 44 7.28 -13.63 15.78
C ILE A 44 7.17 -14.59 16.96
N GLU A 45 8.09 -14.48 17.92
CA GLU A 45 8.12 -15.33 19.11
C GLU A 45 7.32 -14.77 20.29
N LYS A 46 7.08 -13.45 20.30
CA LYS A 46 6.37 -12.76 21.38
C LYS A 46 5.49 -11.63 20.82
N PRO A 47 4.43 -11.22 21.53
CA PRO A 47 3.55 -10.16 21.04
C PRO A 47 4.32 -8.87 20.72
N VAL A 48 4.18 -8.39 19.48
CA VAL A 48 4.74 -7.12 19.00
C VAL A 48 3.65 -6.34 18.28
N TRP A 49 3.82 -5.02 18.19
CA TRP A 49 2.98 -4.19 17.32
C TRP A 49 3.27 -4.51 15.85
N SER A 50 2.22 -4.69 15.05
CA SER A 50 2.36 -4.91 13.62
C SER A 50 3.01 -3.69 12.96
N PRO A 51 3.99 -3.86 12.05
CA PRO A 51 4.47 -2.76 11.23
C PRO A 51 3.34 -2.19 10.37
N ALA A 52 3.47 -0.92 9.99
CA ALA A 52 2.64 -0.36 8.94
C ALA A 52 3.01 -1.02 7.61
N VAL A 53 2.03 -1.57 6.90
CA VAL A 53 2.23 -2.19 5.59
C VAL A 53 1.35 -1.49 4.58
N ILE A 54 1.96 -0.71 3.71
CA ILE A 54 1.27 0.14 2.74
C ILE A 54 1.73 -0.15 1.31
N THR A 55 0.94 0.28 0.34
CA THR A 55 1.34 0.27 -1.06
C THR A 55 2.09 1.53 -1.44
N ILE A 56 2.85 1.46 -2.54
CA ILE A 56 3.54 2.62 -3.11
C ILE A 56 2.56 3.78 -3.42
N ASN A 57 1.36 3.47 -3.90
CA ASN A 57 0.33 4.48 -4.19
C ASN A 57 -0.18 5.16 -2.90
N GLU A 58 -0.34 4.41 -1.80
CA GLU A 58 -0.71 4.99 -0.51
C GLU A 58 0.40 5.84 0.08
N LEU A 59 1.67 5.44 -0.07
CA LEU A 59 2.80 6.26 0.38
C LEU A 59 2.76 7.63 -0.30
N PHE A 60 2.67 7.67 -1.63
CA PHE A 60 2.58 8.93 -2.36
C PHE A 60 1.31 9.71 -2.03
N GLY A 61 0.19 9.02 -1.83
CA GLY A 61 -1.06 9.64 -1.38
C GLY A 61 -0.90 10.35 -0.03
N ASN A 62 -0.27 9.70 0.94
CA ASN A 62 -0.07 10.25 2.30
C ASN A 62 0.92 11.41 2.34
N LEU A 63 1.88 11.46 1.41
CA LEU A 63 2.85 12.55 1.28
C LEU A 63 2.31 13.74 0.47
N SER A 64 1.19 13.56 -0.22
CA SER A 64 0.56 14.58 -1.05
C SER A 64 -0.50 15.34 -0.26
N HIS A 65 -0.62 16.64 -0.51
CA HIS A 65 -1.76 17.44 -0.03
C HIS A 65 -3.00 17.30 -0.93
N LEU A 66 -2.86 16.62 -2.07
CA LEU A 66 -3.93 16.43 -3.05
C LEU A 66 -4.75 15.19 -2.68
N LEU A 67 -6.07 15.32 -2.73
CA LEU A 67 -6.98 14.20 -2.59
C LEU A 67 -7.18 13.51 -3.93
N LYS A 68 -7.19 12.18 -3.92
CA LYS A 68 -7.58 11.42 -5.10
C LYS A 68 -9.07 11.63 -5.35
N ALA A 69 -9.41 12.07 -6.56
CA ALA A 69 -10.80 12.21 -6.98
C ALA A 69 -11.55 10.86 -6.92
N GLU A 70 -12.78 10.90 -6.42
CA GLU A 70 -13.71 9.77 -6.43
C GLU A 70 -14.17 9.47 -7.87
N ASN A 71 -14.64 8.25 -8.11
CA ASN A 71 -15.02 7.82 -9.44
C ASN A 71 -16.18 8.65 -10.00
N GLU A 72 -17.13 9.03 -9.15
CA GLU A 72 -18.29 9.85 -9.48
C GLU A 72 -17.84 11.21 -10.01
N LEU A 73 -16.93 11.88 -9.29
CA LEU A 73 -16.35 13.15 -9.73
C LEU A 73 -15.61 12.98 -11.06
N LEU A 74 -14.81 11.91 -11.19
CA LEU A 74 -14.06 11.64 -12.41
C LEU A 74 -14.97 11.43 -13.63
N VAL A 75 -16.15 10.81 -13.47
CA VAL A 75 -17.14 10.67 -14.54
C VAL A 75 -17.65 12.04 -14.99
N PHE A 76 -18.00 12.92 -14.06
CA PHE A 76 -18.45 14.27 -14.40
C PHE A 76 -17.35 15.11 -15.06
N GLU A 77 -16.12 15.06 -14.54
CA GLU A 77 -14.97 15.77 -15.12
C GLU A 77 -14.65 15.25 -16.52
N LEU A 78 -14.71 13.93 -16.72
CA LEU A 78 -14.54 13.33 -18.05
C LEU A 78 -15.65 13.77 -19.01
N TYR A 79 -16.91 13.84 -18.56
CA TYR A 79 -18.02 14.32 -19.38
C TYR A 79 -17.86 15.80 -19.76
N LYS A 80 -17.41 16.65 -18.82
CA LYS A 80 -17.10 18.07 -19.12
C LYS A 80 -16.02 18.17 -20.20
N ALA A 81 -14.91 17.46 -20.03
CA ALA A 81 -13.83 17.43 -21.02
C ALA A 81 -14.32 16.91 -22.39
N TYR A 82 -15.19 15.90 -22.39
CA TYR A 82 -15.81 15.41 -23.61
C TYR A 82 -16.68 16.47 -24.30
N ARG A 83 -17.50 17.21 -23.56
CA ARG A 83 -18.36 18.28 -24.09
C ARG A 83 -17.55 19.46 -24.66
N GLU A 84 -16.41 19.78 -24.06
CA GLU A 84 -15.50 20.81 -24.59
C GLU A 84 -14.92 20.40 -25.96
N LEU A 85 -14.57 19.12 -26.11
CA LEU A 85 -14.05 18.58 -27.37
C LEU A 85 -15.15 18.32 -28.40
N ASN A 86 -16.37 18.01 -27.97
CA ASN A 86 -17.48 17.62 -28.83
C ASN A 86 -18.77 18.37 -28.45
N SER A 87 -18.79 19.68 -28.72
CA SER A 87 -19.87 20.59 -28.36
C SER A 87 -21.23 20.31 -29.03
N LYS A 88 -21.25 19.46 -30.07
CA LYS A 88 -22.45 19.06 -30.82
C LYS A 88 -22.91 17.62 -30.54
N ALA A 89 -22.22 16.89 -29.68
CA ALA A 89 -22.69 15.57 -29.27
C ALA A 89 -23.81 15.73 -28.24
N GLU A 90 -24.98 15.19 -28.59
CA GLU A 90 -26.32 15.36 -27.99
C GLU A 90 -27.06 16.62 -28.46
#